data_AF-A0A5K1K789-F1
#
_entry.id   AF-A0A5K1K789-F1
#
_cell.length_a   1.000
_cell.length_b   1.000
_cell.length_c   1.000
_cell.angle_alpha   90.00
_cell.angle_beta   90.00
_cell.angle_gamma   90.00
#
_symmetry.space_group_name_H-M   'P 1'
#
loop_
_entity.id
_entity.type
_entity.pdbx_description
1 polymer ?
#
loop_
_entity_poly.entity_id
_entity_poly.type
_entity_poly.pdbx_seq_one_letter_code
_entity_poly.pdbx_strand_id
1 'polypeptide(L)'
;MSLDLHSHRTQLVLTALGAAAVTAGAFSGYQQYVKHQKRRSLNHDVQRSLKASVKGKQKDLSHEDDHHPEIRLGGIDDSNGVPLAYDEELVREQLARNYAFFGDEGMARIRESTVVIVGCGGVGSWAAVMLARSGVKKLRLVDFDQVTLSSLNRHATAMLADVGTPKVKCIERTLKQISRVIDVDPRIELWRKESGGELFDGADWVIDAIDNITQK
;
A
#
# COMPACT_ATOMS: atom_id res chain seq x y z
N MET A 1 30.27 -33.49 -32.29
CA MET A 1 30.43 -32.45 -33.33
C MET A 1 31.48 -31.47 -32.82
N SER A 2 32.75 -31.71 -33.15
CA SER A 2 33.88 -30.91 -32.67
C SER A 2 33.85 -29.55 -33.36
N LEU A 3 33.58 -28.49 -32.59
CA LEU A 3 33.71 -27.12 -33.07
C LEU A 3 35.18 -26.85 -33.36
N ASP A 4 35.54 -26.71 -34.64
CA ASP A 4 36.89 -26.34 -35.04
C ASP A 4 37.09 -24.84 -34.80
N LEU A 5 37.83 -24.53 -33.72
CA LEU A 5 38.16 -23.19 -33.25
C LEU A 5 39.10 -22.42 -34.21
N HIS A 6 39.67 -23.09 -35.22
CA HIS A 6 40.54 -22.47 -36.23
C HIS A 6 39.83 -22.01 -37.49
N SER A 7 38.53 -22.29 -37.66
CA SER A 7 37.78 -21.77 -38.82
C SER A 7 37.53 -20.28 -38.67
N HIS A 8 37.95 -19.51 -39.68
CA HIS A 8 37.84 -18.04 -39.72
C HIS A 8 36.39 -17.55 -39.54
N ARG A 9 35.40 -18.36 -39.93
CA ARG A 9 33.97 -18.07 -39.69
C ARG A 9 33.60 -18.25 -38.22
N THR A 10 34.11 -19.29 -37.57
CA THR A 10 33.88 -19.55 -36.14
C THR A 10 34.50 -18.45 -35.27
N GLN A 11 35.71 -17.97 -35.61
CA GLN A 11 36.35 -16.85 -34.91
C GLN A 11 35.55 -15.55 -35.04
N LEU A 12 35.05 -15.22 -36.24
CA LEU A 12 34.22 -14.03 -36.44
C LEU A 12 32.92 -14.09 -35.62
N VAL A 13 32.25 -15.24 -35.60
CA VAL A 13 31.02 -15.44 -34.81
C VAL A 13 31.30 -15.34 -33.31
N LEU A 14 32.38 -15.97 -32.82
CA LEU A 14 32.75 -15.89 -31.40
C LEU A 14 33.09 -14.45 -30.99
N THR A 15 33.80 -13.72 -31.84
CA THR A 15 34.20 -12.33 -31.58
C THR A 15 32.98 -11.41 -31.57
N ALA A 16 32.05 -11.60 -32.50
CA ALA A 16 30.79 -10.85 -32.54
C ALA A 16 29.92 -11.12 -31.31
N LEU A 17 29.78 -12.39 -30.89
CA LEU A 17 29.03 -12.75 -29.68
C LEU A 17 29.70 -12.21 -28.40
N GLY A 18 31.03 -12.29 -28.31
CA GLY A 18 31.79 -11.73 -27.20
C GLY A 18 31.62 -10.20 -27.10
N ALA A 19 31.77 -9.48 -28.22
CA ALA A 19 31.59 -8.04 -28.26
C ALA A 19 30.16 -7.61 -27.92
N ALA A 20 29.15 -8.34 -28.41
CA ALA A 20 27.74 -8.07 -28.09
C ALA A 20 27.46 -8.28 -26.59
N ALA A 21 27.97 -9.36 -25.99
CA ALA A 21 27.80 -9.64 -24.56
C ALA A 21 28.48 -8.57 -23.69
N VAL A 22 29.69 -8.14 -24.04
CA VAL A 22 30.40 -7.06 -23.33
C VAL A 22 29.63 -5.75 -23.44
N THR A 23 29.13 -5.41 -24.62
CA THR A 23 28.38 -4.17 -24.85
C THR A 23 27.06 -4.16 -24.08
N ALA A 24 26.30 -5.26 -24.13
CA ALA A 24 25.04 -5.41 -23.40
C ALA A 24 25.27 -5.37 -21.87
N GLY A 25 26.35 -6.00 -21.39
CA GLY A 25 26.76 -5.97 -19.98
C GLY A 25 27.15 -4.57 -19.52
N ALA A 26 27.98 -3.87 -20.29
CA ALA A 26 28.40 -2.49 -20.00
C ALA A 26 27.20 -1.52 -20.02
N PHE A 27 26.32 -1.65 -20.99
CA PHE A 27 25.12 -0.83 -21.11
C PHE A 27 24.13 -1.07 -19.96
N SER A 28 23.87 -2.34 -19.62
CA SER A 28 23.00 -2.70 -18.49
C SER A 28 23.59 -2.24 -17.16
N GLY A 29 24.91 -2.42 -16.96
CA GLY A 29 25.63 -1.95 -15.78
C GLY A 29 25.59 -0.43 -15.65
N TYR A 30 25.81 0.30 -16.76
CA TYR A 30 25.71 1.76 -16.78
C TYR A 30 24.29 2.25 -16.48
N GLN A 31 23.26 1.65 -17.10
CA GLN A 31 21.87 2.01 -16.82
C GLN A 31 21.48 1.73 -15.37
N GLN A 32 21.90 0.59 -14.80
CA GLN A 32 21.66 0.29 -13.39
C GLN A 32 22.38 1.29 -12.48
N TYR A 33 23.63 1.64 -12.78
CA TYR A 33 24.39 2.63 -12.02
C TYR A 33 23.73 4.02 -12.04
N VAL A 34 23.37 4.51 -13.23
CA VAL A 34 22.67 5.80 -13.39
C VAL A 34 21.33 5.80 -12.66
N LYS A 35 20.54 4.72 -12.77
CA LYS A 35 19.26 4.58 -12.07
C LYS A 35 19.46 4.58 -10.55
N HIS A 36 20.50 3.92 -10.04
CA HIS A 36 20.84 3.92 -8.63
C HIS A 36 21.27 5.30 -8.11
N GLN A 37 22.10 6.03 -8.87
CA GLN A 37 22.50 7.39 -8.50
C GLN A 37 21.32 8.35 -8.51
N LYS A 38 20.50 8.34 -9.56
CA LYS A 38 19.34 9.22 -9.70
C LYS A 38 18.29 8.96 -8.61
N ARG A 39 18.12 7.70 -8.19
CA ARG A 39 17.25 7.34 -7.06
C ARG A 39 17.76 7.93 -5.73
N ARG A 40 19.08 7.93 -5.52
CA ARG A 40 19.69 8.50 -4.30
C ARG A 40 19.57 10.02 -4.25
N SER A 41 19.85 10.71 -5.35
CA SER A 41 19.71 12.18 -5.40
C SER A 41 18.24 12.60 -5.24
N LEU A 42 17.32 11.91 -5.91
CA LEU A 42 15.89 12.20 -5.82
C LEU A 42 15.34 12.01 -4.41
N ASN A 43 15.75 10.93 -3.71
CA ASN A 43 15.37 10.73 -2.31
C ASN A 43 15.85 11.89 -1.42
N HIS A 44 17.07 12.36 -1.62
CA HIS A 44 17.65 13.46 -0.85
C HIS A 44 16.95 14.80 -1.13
N ASP A 45 16.68 15.10 -2.41
CA ASP A 45 15.99 16.32 -2.82
C ASP A 45 14.54 16.36 -2.32
N VAL A 46 13.85 15.22 -2.34
CA VAL A 46 12.51 15.09 -1.77
C VAL A 46 12.52 15.34 -0.26
N GLN A 47 13.47 14.75 0.48
CA GLN A 47 13.61 14.99 1.92
C GLN A 47 13.91 16.47 2.22
N ARG A 48 14.74 17.12 1.40
CA ARG A 48 15.04 18.56 1.53
C ARG A 48 13.78 19.41 1.30
N SER A 49 13.02 19.13 0.24
CA SER A 49 11.79 19.86 -0.10
C SER A 49 10.69 19.65 0.95
N LEU A 50 10.56 18.45 1.51
CA LEU A 50 9.66 18.16 2.63
C LEU A 50 10.02 18.99 3.87
N LYS A 51 11.31 19.01 4.26
CA LYS A 51 11.77 19.83 5.39
C LYS A 51 11.53 21.32 5.17
N ALA A 52 11.74 21.81 3.95
CA ALA A 52 11.47 23.20 3.59
C ALA A 52 9.96 23.52 3.64
N SER A 53 9.11 22.61 3.15
CA SER A 53 7.65 22.77 3.16
C SER A 53 7.07 22.75 4.59
N VAL A 54 7.58 21.88 5.47
CA VAL A 54 7.22 21.88 6.90
C VAL A 54 7.64 23.18 7.58
N LYS A 55 8.85 23.67 7.29
CA LYS A 55 9.35 24.94 7.85
C LYS A 55 8.58 26.17 7.34
N GLY A 56 8.08 26.13 6.10
CA GLY A 56 7.18 27.15 5.54
C GLY A 56 5.81 27.13 6.20
N LYS A 57 5.21 25.93 6.37
CA LYS A 57 3.91 25.77 7.03
C LYS A 57 3.92 26.17 8.50
N GLN A 58 5.07 26.01 9.18
CA GLN A 58 5.25 26.44 10.57
C GLN A 58 5.42 27.96 10.73
N LYS A 59 5.71 28.69 9.64
CA LYS A 59 5.85 30.16 9.63
C LYS A 59 4.53 30.87 9.33
N ASP A 60 3.60 30.24 8.61
CA ASP A 60 2.27 30.79 8.30
C ASP A 60 1.21 30.52 9.39
N LEU A 61 1.49 29.65 10.38
CA LEU A 61 0.56 29.31 11.47
C LEU A 61 0.48 30.35 12.60
N SER A 62 1.09 31.53 12.47
CA SER A 62 1.04 32.56 13.52
C SER A 62 -0.08 33.59 13.36
N HIS A 63 -0.90 33.55 12.31
CA HIS A 63 -2.10 34.39 12.21
C HIS A 63 -3.10 33.78 11.24
N GLU A 64 -4.18 33.19 11.78
CA GLU A 64 -5.56 33.29 11.26
C GLU A 64 -6.50 32.49 12.19
N ASP A 65 -7.43 33.21 12.82
CA ASP A 65 -8.58 32.66 13.55
C ASP A 65 -9.58 32.06 12.55
N ASP A 66 -9.35 30.81 12.14
CA ASP A 66 -10.36 30.05 11.39
C ASP A 66 -11.31 29.35 12.38
N HIS A 67 -12.37 30.06 12.76
CA HIS A 67 -13.58 29.47 13.33
C HIS A 67 -14.31 28.63 12.27
N HIS A 68 -13.78 27.43 11.99
CA HIS A 68 -14.60 26.35 11.47
C HIS A 68 -15.48 25.81 12.61
N PRO A 69 -16.80 25.65 12.43
CA PRO A 69 -17.61 24.96 13.40
C PRO A 69 -17.06 23.54 13.51
N GLU A 70 -16.50 23.22 14.67
CA GLU A 70 -16.06 21.88 15.02
C GLU A 70 -17.31 21.00 14.98
N ILE A 71 -17.55 20.31 13.86
CA ILE A 71 -18.54 19.24 13.83
C ILE A 71 -17.97 18.19 14.78
N ARG A 72 -18.48 18.16 16.01
CA ARG A 72 -18.20 17.12 17.00
C ARG A 72 -18.80 15.81 16.49
N LEU A 73 -18.16 15.22 15.49
CA LEU A 73 -18.32 13.81 15.13
C LEU A 73 -17.64 13.01 16.24
N GLY A 74 -18.39 12.77 17.32
CA GLY A 74 -18.04 11.88 18.43
C GLY A 74 -16.72 12.20 19.12
N GLY A 75 -16.75 13.14 20.06
CA GLY A 75 -15.71 13.27 21.08
C GLY A 75 -15.84 12.15 22.11
N ILE A 76 -14.73 11.75 22.72
CA ILE A 76 -14.73 10.84 23.89
C ILE A 76 -15.78 11.34 24.89
N ASP A 77 -16.76 10.51 25.23
CA ASP A 77 -17.59 10.76 26.40
C ASP A 77 -16.71 10.50 27.63
N ASP A 78 -16.30 11.60 28.27
CA ASP A 78 -15.47 11.64 29.48
C ASP A 78 -16.20 11.08 30.72
N SER A 79 -17.36 10.43 30.58
CA SER A 79 -18.12 9.93 31.72
C SER A 79 -18.06 8.42 31.98
N ASN A 80 -17.63 7.54 31.05
CA ASN A 80 -17.66 6.08 31.34
C ASN A 80 -16.64 5.17 30.62
N GLY A 81 -15.71 5.69 29.81
CA GLY A 81 -14.71 4.83 29.13
C GLY A 81 -15.31 3.81 28.15
N VAL A 82 -16.59 3.94 27.80
CA VAL A 82 -17.25 3.12 26.80
C VAL A 82 -16.91 3.71 25.43
N PRO A 83 -16.32 2.94 24.50
CA PRO A 83 -16.11 3.41 23.13
C PRO A 83 -17.47 3.85 22.58
N LEU A 84 -17.56 5.09 22.08
CA LEU A 84 -18.74 5.57 21.36
C LEU A 84 -19.09 4.54 20.28
N ALA A 85 -20.11 3.73 20.54
CA ALA A 85 -20.69 2.85 19.54
C ALA A 85 -21.17 3.78 18.43
N TYR A 86 -20.47 3.77 17.29
CA TYR A 86 -20.85 4.58 16.16
C TYR A 86 -22.26 4.16 15.75
N ASP A 87 -23.15 5.13 15.60
CA ASP A 87 -24.56 4.86 15.32
C ASP A 87 -24.70 4.04 14.03
N GLU A 88 -25.27 2.84 14.14
CA GLU A 88 -25.49 1.95 13.00
C GLU A 88 -26.45 2.58 11.98
N GLU A 89 -27.31 3.52 12.39
CA GLU A 89 -28.14 4.31 11.48
C GLU A 89 -27.29 5.20 10.55
N LEU A 90 -26.27 5.89 11.09
CA LEU A 90 -25.33 6.68 10.29
C LEU A 90 -24.52 5.81 9.34
N VAL A 91 -24.12 4.60 9.78
CA VAL A 91 -23.40 3.67 8.90
C VAL A 91 -24.33 3.15 7.79
N ARG A 92 -25.60 2.91 8.11
CA ARG A 92 -26.60 2.49 7.12
C ARG A 92 -26.82 3.58 6.08
N GLU A 93 -26.89 4.85 6.49
CA GLU A 93 -26.99 6.00 5.58
C GLU A 93 -25.74 6.11 4.68
N GLN A 94 -24.53 6.02 5.25
CA GLN A 94 -23.28 6.02 4.48
C GLN A 94 -23.26 4.92 3.40
N LEU A 95 -23.87 3.77 3.69
CA LEU A 95 -23.89 2.58 2.84
C LEU A 95 -25.23 2.40 2.11
N ALA A 96 -26.11 3.41 2.06
CA ALA A 96 -27.48 3.26 1.58
C ALA A 96 -27.58 2.62 0.18
N ARG A 97 -26.67 2.96 -0.74
CA ARG A 97 -26.61 2.35 -2.08
C ARG A 97 -26.20 0.88 -2.07
N ASN A 98 -25.34 0.48 -1.14
CA ASN A 98 -24.97 -0.91 -0.96
C ASN A 98 -26.14 -1.72 -0.40
N TYR A 99 -26.85 -1.17 0.60
CA TYR A 99 -28.09 -1.78 1.11
C TYR A 99 -29.17 -1.90 0.02
N ALA A 100 -29.35 -0.88 -0.82
CA ALA A 100 -30.29 -0.94 -1.93
C ALA A 100 -29.95 -2.03 -2.96
N PHE A 101 -28.67 -2.34 -3.15
CA PHE A 101 -28.22 -3.35 -4.12
C PHE A 101 -28.21 -4.77 -3.54
N PHE A 102 -27.65 -4.96 -2.34
CA PHE A 102 -27.45 -6.27 -1.72
C PHE A 102 -28.62 -6.70 -0.80
N GLY A 103 -29.50 -5.78 -0.43
CA GLY A 103 -30.50 -5.98 0.61
C GLY A 103 -29.89 -6.09 2.01
N ASP A 104 -30.75 -6.13 3.03
CA ASP A 104 -30.31 -6.21 4.42
C ASP A 104 -29.52 -7.48 4.74
N GLU A 105 -29.97 -8.63 4.23
CA GLU A 105 -29.31 -9.92 4.45
C GLU A 105 -27.93 -9.98 3.77
N GLY A 106 -27.81 -9.47 2.54
CA GLY A 106 -26.53 -9.39 1.85
C GLY A 106 -25.56 -8.45 2.55
N MET A 107 -26.05 -7.31 3.01
CA MET A 107 -25.23 -6.37 3.79
C MET A 107 -24.82 -6.93 5.15
N ALA A 108 -25.67 -7.70 5.84
CA ALA A 108 -25.30 -8.36 7.08
C ALA A 108 -24.07 -9.27 6.87
N ARG A 109 -24.09 -10.12 5.84
CA ARG A 109 -22.95 -10.96 5.47
C ARG A 109 -21.69 -10.17 5.14
N ILE A 110 -21.81 -9.10 4.35
CA ILE A 110 -20.66 -8.23 4.01
C ILE A 110 -20.08 -7.59 5.27
N ARG A 111 -20.94 -7.08 6.16
CA ARG A 111 -20.50 -6.41 7.39
C ARG A 111 -19.83 -7.36 8.37
N GLU A 112 -20.28 -8.61 8.44
CA GLU A 112 -19.69 -9.62 9.35
C GLU A 112 -18.41 -10.25 8.79
N SER A 113 -18.17 -10.14 7.48
CA SER A 113 -17.03 -10.77 6.83
C SER A 113 -15.67 -10.25 7.33
N THR A 114 -14.73 -11.19 7.43
CA THR A 114 -13.30 -10.98 7.67
C THR A 114 -12.54 -11.24 6.39
N VAL A 115 -11.92 -10.20 5.84
CA VAL A 115 -11.14 -10.30 4.60
C VAL A 115 -9.66 -10.08 4.89
N VAL A 116 -8.82 -11.03 4.47
CA VAL A 116 -7.36 -10.90 4.52
C VAL A 116 -6.86 -10.43 3.16
N ILE A 117 -6.01 -9.41 3.15
CA ILE A 117 -5.34 -8.91 1.95
C ILE A 117 -3.84 -9.18 2.09
N VAL A 118 -3.28 -9.95 1.16
CA VAL A 118 -1.83 -10.23 1.11
C VAL A 118 -1.20 -9.41 0.00
N GLY A 119 -0.27 -8.53 0.36
CA GLY A 119 0.31 -7.54 -0.53
C GLY A 119 -0.51 -6.25 -0.53
N CYS A 120 0.01 -5.21 0.11
CA CYS A 120 -0.62 -3.90 0.25
C CYS A 120 -0.01 -2.88 -0.73
N GLY A 121 0.38 -3.34 -1.93
CA GLY A 121 0.93 -2.50 -2.98
C GLY A 121 -0.13 -1.75 -3.79
N GLY A 122 0.07 -1.66 -5.10
CA GLY A 122 -0.87 -0.99 -6.00
C GLY A 122 -2.27 -1.60 -5.96
N VAL A 123 -2.39 -2.93 -6.03
CA VAL A 123 -3.70 -3.60 -6.06
C VAL A 123 -4.33 -3.67 -4.66
N GLY A 124 -3.61 -4.20 -3.68
CA GLY A 124 -4.17 -4.45 -2.35
C GLY A 124 -4.58 -3.18 -1.60
N SER A 125 -3.90 -2.05 -1.82
CA SER A 125 -4.30 -0.77 -1.21
C SER A 125 -5.67 -0.29 -1.74
N TRP A 126 -5.94 -0.41 -3.04
CA TRP A 126 -7.25 -0.10 -3.60
C TRP A 126 -8.32 -1.10 -3.15
N ALA A 127 -7.98 -2.40 -3.10
CA ALA A 127 -8.90 -3.42 -2.58
C ALA A 127 -9.33 -3.11 -1.15
N ALA A 128 -8.39 -2.78 -0.26
CA ALA A 128 -8.67 -2.42 1.13
C ALA A 128 -9.63 -1.21 1.24
N VAL A 129 -9.36 -0.15 0.46
CA VAL A 129 -10.22 1.05 0.44
C VAL A 129 -11.62 0.71 -0.08
N MET A 130 -11.74 -0.09 -1.14
CA MET A 130 -13.03 -0.46 -1.70
C MET A 130 -13.84 -1.36 -0.76
N LEU A 131 -13.21 -2.33 -0.09
CA LEU A 131 -13.90 -3.18 0.89
C LEU A 131 -14.43 -2.37 2.07
N ALA A 132 -13.62 -1.46 2.61
CA ALA A 132 -14.04 -0.57 3.69
C ALA A 132 -15.24 0.30 3.26
N ARG A 133 -15.19 0.85 2.04
CA ARG A 133 -16.29 1.64 1.45
C ARG A 133 -17.52 0.81 1.12
N SER A 134 -17.37 -0.50 0.94
CA SER A 134 -18.48 -1.43 0.73
C SER A 134 -19.10 -1.95 2.02
N GLY A 135 -18.52 -1.62 3.18
CA GLY A 135 -19.07 -1.93 4.49
C GLY A 135 -18.46 -3.14 5.19
N VAL A 136 -17.37 -3.72 4.67
CA VAL A 136 -16.63 -4.78 5.38
C VAL A 136 -16.07 -4.21 6.69
N LYS A 137 -16.36 -4.87 7.83
CA LYS A 137 -15.90 -4.40 9.14
C LYS A 137 -14.53 -4.92 9.52
N LYS A 138 -14.10 -6.10 9.07
CA LYS A 138 -12.84 -6.70 9.53
C LYS A 138 -11.89 -6.90 8.37
N LEU A 139 -10.77 -6.19 8.38
CA LEU A 139 -9.70 -6.34 7.39
C LEU A 139 -8.38 -6.69 8.08
N ARG A 140 -7.77 -7.80 7.67
CA ARG A 140 -6.37 -8.07 7.99
C ARG A 140 -5.51 -7.70 6.80
N LEU A 141 -4.48 -6.89 7.03
CA LEU A 141 -3.58 -6.40 6.00
C LEU A 141 -2.21 -7.02 6.22
N VAL A 142 -1.70 -7.76 5.25
CA VAL A 142 -0.40 -8.43 5.34
C VAL A 142 0.54 -7.86 4.29
N ASP A 143 1.54 -7.09 4.74
CA ASP A 143 2.64 -6.63 3.90
C ASP A 143 3.83 -6.20 4.77
N PHE A 144 5.02 -6.65 4.41
CA PHE A 144 6.27 -6.33 5.11
C PHE A 144 6.93 -5.03 4.60
N ASP A 145 6.50 -4.53 3.44
CA ASP A 145 7.12 -3.38 2.78
C ASP A 145 6.74 -2.03 3.43
N GLN A 146 7.61 -1.06 3.16
CA GLN A 146 7.37 0.35 3.43
C GLN A 146 6.94 1.10 2.17
N VAL A 147 6.27 2.23 2.37
CA VAL A 147 5.95 3.18 1.31
C VAL A 147 7.25 3.78 0.77
N THR A 148 7.40 3.76 -0.54
CA THR A 148 8.52 4.38 -1.27
C THR A 148 8.02 5.54 -2.14
N LEU A 149 8.91 6.42 -2.63
CA LEU A 149 8.51 7.46 -3.58
C LEU A 149 7.83 6.90 -4.83
N SER A 150 8.33 5.77 -5.33
CA SER A 150 7.70 5.08 -6.47
C SER A 150 6.38 4.41 -6.11
N SER A 151 5.97 4.35 -4.84
CA SER A 151 4.64 3.87 -4.45
C SER A 151 3.57 4.93 -4.70
N LEU A 152 3.93 6.21 -4.62
CA LEU A 152 3.00 7.34 -4.68
C LEU A 152 2.26 7.49 -6.01
N ASN A 153 2.74 6.83 -7.08
CA ASN A 153 2.07 6.87 -8.37
C ASN A 153 0.85 5.93 -8.47
N ARG A 154 0.65 5.01 -7.51
CA ARG A 154 -0.38 3.95 -7.62
C ARG A 154 -0.97 3.46 -6.31
N HIS A 155 -0.29 3.63 -5.19
CA HIS A 155 -0.79 3.19 -3.89
C HIS A 155 -1.94 4.09 -3.43
N ALA A 156 -3.09 3.51 -3.13
CA ALA A 156 -4.35 4.24 -2.96
C ALA A 156 -4.32 5.28 -1.83
N THR A 157 -3.59 5.01 -0.75
CA THR A 157 -3.62 5.82 0.47
C THR A 157 -2.31 6.56 0.78
N ALA A 158 -1.24 6.28 0.03
CA ALA A 158 0.09 6.77 0.39
C ALA A 158 0.31 8.20 -0.09
N MET A 159 0.71 9.06 0.84
CA MET A 159 1.09 10.44 0.57
C MET A 159 2.59 10.64 0.71
N LEU A 160 3.10 11.80 0.28
CA LEU A 160 4.54 12.11 0.37
C LEU A 160 5.07 12.03 1.82
N ALA A 161 4.24 12.37 2.80
CA ALA A 161 4.56 12.26 4.23
C ALA A 161 4.70 10.82 4.74
N ASP A 162 4.22 9.83 3.97
CA ASP A 162 4.22 8.42 4.38
C ASP A 162 5.45 7.66 3.91
N VAL A 163 6.33 8.27 3.12
CA VAL A 163 7.53 7.62 2.62
C VAL A 163 8.39 7.15 3.79
N GLY A 164 8.67 5.85 3.84
CA GLY A 164 9.37 5.18 4.94
C GLY A 164 8.47 4.61 6.04
N THR A 165 7.15 4.77 5.95
CA THR A 165 6.19 4.13 6.86
C THR A 165 5.75 2.76 6.31
N PRO A 166 5.40 1.78 7.17
CA PRO A 166 4.85 0.50 6.70
C PRO A 166 3.56 0.71 5.89
N LYS A 167 3.43 0.04 4.74
CA LYS A 167 2.24 0.19 3.86
C LYS A 167 0.94 -0.15 4.59
N VAL A 168 0.93 -1.23 5.37
CA VAL A 168 -0.23 -1.65 6.17
C VAL A 168 -0.69 -0.57 7.15
N LYS A 169 0.25 0.19 7.74
CA LYS A 169 -0.06 1.29 8.67
C LYS A 169 -0.58 2.52 7.96
N CYS A 170 -0.05 2.80 6.76
CA CYS A 170 -0.58 3.85 5.89
C CYS A 170 -2.05 3.58 5.53
N ILE A 171 -2.38 2.33 5.13
CA ILE A 171 -3.76 1.93 4.83
C ILE A 171 -4.62 2.01 6.08
N GLU A 172 -4.22 1.40 7.19
CA GLU A 172 -4.95 1.39 8.47
C GLU A 172 -5.42 2.81 8.85
N ARG A 173 -4.49 3.78 8.83
CA ARG A 173 -4.79 5.17 9.19
C ARG A 173 -5.87 5.76 8.29
N THR A 174 -5.81 5.53 6.98
CA THR A 174 -6.82 6.04 6.04
C THR A 174 -8.15 5.31 6.19
N LEU A 175 -8.15 4.00 6.42
CA LEU A 175 -9.40 3.25 6.61
C LEU A 175 -10.17 3.71 7.85
N LYS A 176 -9.47 3.98 8.96
CA LYS A 176 -10.06 4.54 10.19
C LYS A 176 -10.67 5.94 9.98
N GLN A 177 -10.25 6.67 8.94
CA GLN A 177 -10.87 7.94 8.54
C GLN A 177 -12.10 7.74 7.63
N ILE A 178 -12.14 6.65 6.86
CA ILE A 178 -13.27 6.31 5.97
C ILE A 178 -14.45 5.76 6.77
N SER A 179 -14.17 4.90 7.75
CA SER A 179 -15.16 4.23 8.57
C SER A 179 -14.61 4.05 9.98
N ARG A 180 -15.33 4.53 10.98
CA ARG A 180 -14.89 4.39 12.39
C ARG A 180 -15.17 3.02 12.98
N VAL A 181 -16.07 2.24 12.36
CA VAL A 181 -16.44 0.89 12.81
C VAL A 181 -15.57 -0.21 12.20
N ILE A 182 -14.61 0.15 11.35
CA ILE A 182 -13.71 -0.82 10.75
C ILE A 182 -12.64 -1.24 11.75
N ASP A 183 -12.54 -2.54 11.94
CA ASP A 183 -11.46 -3.22 12.61
C ASP A 183 -10.39 -3.60 11.59
N VAL A 184 -9.18 -3.10 11.81
CA VAL A 184 -8.04 -3.33 10.93
C VAL A 184 -6.95 -4.00 11.73
N ASP A 185 -6.52 -5.18 11.26
CA ASP A 185 -5.42 -5.96 11.80
C ASP A 185 -4.20 -5.86 10.86
N PRO A 186 -3.30 -4.87 11.07
CA PRO A 186 -2.13 -4.67 10.22
C PRO A 186 -0.96 -5.57 10.65
N ARG A 187 -0.60 -6.53 9.80
CA ARG A 187 0.53 -7.43 9.95
C ARG A 187 1.70 -6.99 9.07
N ILE A 188 2.76 -6.50 9.71
CA ILE A 188 4.02 -6.15 9.03
C ILE A 188 4.84 -7.44 8.86
N GLU A 189 4.33 -8.33 8.02
CA GLU A 189 4.84 -9.69 7.87
C GLU A 189 4.89 -10.08 6.40
N LEU A 190 5.88 -10.91 6.06
CA LEU A 190 5.97 -11.50 4.73
C LEU A 190 5.26 -12.85 4.76
N TRP A 191 4.23 -12.99 3.93
CA TRP A 191 3.59 -14.28 3.73
C TRP A 191 4.56 -15.27 3.06
N ARG A 192 4.58 -16.49 3.58
CA ARG A 192 5.32 -17.63 3.05
C ARG A 192 4.44 -18.85 3.09
N LYS A 193 4.52 -19.71 2.07
CA LYS A 193 3.68 -20.90 1.95
C LYS A 193 3.83 -21.86 3.13
N GLU A 194 5.04 -21.97 3.67
CA GLU A 194 5.40 -22.96 4.70
C GLU A 194 4.99 -22.54 6.12
N SER A 195 4.85 -21.24 6.37
CA SER A 195 4.65 -20.71 7.73
C SER A 195 3.52 -19.69 7.84
N GLY A 196 2.90 -19.30 6.72
CA GLY A 196 1.94 -18.21 6.67
C GLY A 196 0.49 -18.62 6.89
N GLY A 197 0.22 -19.89 7.23
CA GLY A 197 -1.14 -20.39 7.43
C GLY A 197 -1.91 -19.60 8.49
N GLU A 198 -1.26 -19.28 9.60
CA GLU A 198 -1.83 -18.54 10.75
C GLU A 198 -2.31 -17.13 10.37
N LEU A 199 -1.76 -16.53 9.30
CA LEU A 199 -2.19 -15.22 8.82
C LEU A 199 -3.63 -15.25 8.28
N PHE A 200 -4.14 -16.42 7.93
CA PHE A 200 -5.48 -16.61 7.39
C PHE A 200 -6.50 -17.07 8.43
N ASP A 201 -6.11 -17.18 9.70
CA ASP A 201 -7.01 -17.65 10.75
C ASP A 201 -8.23 -16.71 10.89
N GLY A 202 -9.42 -17.31 10.80
CA GLY A 202 -10.70 -16.62 10.87
C GLY A 202 -11.07 -15.82 9.62
N ALA A 203 -10.35 -15.98 8.51
CA ALA A 203 -10.67 -15.33 7.25
C ALA A 203 -11.85 -16.02 6.55
N ASP A 204 -12.85 -15.23 6.15
CA ASP A 204 -13.91 -15.69 5.23
C ASP A 204 -13.41 -15.62 3.78
N TRP A 205 -12.57 -14.63 3.48
CA TRP A 205 -12.03 -14.38 2.15
C TRP A 205 -10.56 -13.95 2.21
N VAL A 206 -9.82 -14.34 1.18
CA VAL A 206 -8.43 -13.91 0.97
C VAL A 206 -8.32 -13.24 -0.39
N ILE A 207 -7.72 -12.05 -0.40
CA ILE A 207 -7.33 -11.34 -1.63
C ILE A 207 -5.81 -11.42 -1.75
N ASP A 208 -5.37 -12.16 -2.74
CA ASP A 208 -3.97 -12.20 -3.15
C ASP A 208 -3.66 -11.02 -4.10
N ALA A 209 -2.83 -10.11 -3.61
CA ALA A 209 -2.31 -8.96 -4.33
C ALA A 209 -0.76 -8.93 -4.29
N ILE A 210 -0.13 -10.11 -4.21
CA ILE A 210 1.32 -10.27 -4.27
C ILE A 210 1.80 -10.03 -5.71
N ASP A 211 2.87 -9.26 -5.86
CA ASP A 211 3.47 -8.93 -7.16
C ASP A 211 4.61 -9.88 -7.57
N ASN A 212 5.10 -10.70 -6.65
CA ASN A 212 6.13 -11.71 -6.89
C ASN A 212 5.53 -13.10 -7.20
N ILE A 213 5.75 -13.56 -8.44
CA ILE A 213 5.29 -14.86 -8.94
C ILE A 213 5.81 -16.04 -8.11
N THR A 214 7.01 -15.95 -7.53
CA THR A 214 7.57 -17.05 -6.74
C THR A 214 6.91 -17.23 -5.37
N GLN A 215 6.24 -16.19 -4.88
CA GLN A 215 5.52 -16.25 -3.63
C GLN A 215 4.09 -16.72 -3.85
N LYS A 216 3.48 -16.34 -4.97
CA LYS A 216 2.09 -16.63 -5.36
C LYS A 216 1.71 -18.13 -5.37
#